data_AF-A0A955QL20-F1
#
_entry.id   AF-A0A955QL20-F1
#
_cell.length_a   1.000
_cell.length_b   1.000
_cell.length_c   1.000
_cell.angle_alpha   90.00
_cell.angle_beta   90.00
_cell.angle_gamma   90.00
#
_symmetry.space_group_name_H-M   'P 1'
#
loop_
_entity.id
_entity.type
_entity.pdbx_description
1 polymer ?
#
loop_
_entity_poly.entity_id
_entity_poly.type
_entity_poly.pdbx_seq_one_letter_code
_entity_poly.pdbx_strand_id
1 'polypeptide(L)'
;MKALSLIKFAALTILIPVIWSCAGLPAKPTKGEFSQQILEPLANEKAKEIIELAKAEYTAHYLEKERQLRETAPSKGGDFLIRGLGAYLGGPAGFAGADALLNLADQKAEEETKKRKADYEEHLLWLDTREIHLKNELLELYQKRVKETVIGYSVCVSGKEQMYGIREGRLVRLADGDVPCPTTKAKSLERF
;
A
#
# COMPACT_ATOMS: atom_id res chain seq x y z
N MET A 1 67.60 -65.77 36.70
CA MET A 1 67.62 -65.58 35.22
C MET A 1 66.88 -64.29 34.89
N LYS A 2 67.55 -63.36 34.16
CA LYS A 2 67.05 -62.24 33.30
C LYS A 2 65.96 -61.30 33.89
N ALA A 3 66.21 -60.04 34.25
CA ALA A 3 66.63 -58.84 33.49
C ALA A 3 65.58 -58.30 32.49
N LEU A 4 65.45 -56.94 32.45
CA LEU A 4 64.74 -56.04 31.52
C LEU A 4 63.28 -55.68 31.88
N SER A 5 62.76 -54.44 31.76
CA SER A 5 63.28 -53.15 31.28
C SER A 5 62.27 -52.04 31.64
N LEU A 6 62.79 -50.83 31.96
CA LEU A 6 62.10 -49.54 31.97
C LEU A 6 61.29 -49.28 30.69
N ILE A 7 60.13 -48.61 30.79
CA ILE A 7 59.76 -47.46 29.91
C ILE A 7 58.94 -46.44 30.72
N LYS A 8 59.53 -45.25 30.88
CA LYS A 8 58.89 -43.99 31.25
C LYS A 8 58.01 -43.53 30.09
N PHE A 9 56.74 -43.16 30.33
CA PHE A 9 56.12 -42.09 29.54
C PHE A 9 55.24 -41.23 30.44
N ALA A 10 55.76 -40.03 30.68
CA ALA A 10 54.98 -38.88 31.07
C ALA A 10 53.97 -38.58 29.95
N ALA A 11 52.68 -38.60 30.27
CA ALA A 11 51.63 -38.00 29.48
C ALA A 11 50.89 -37.05 30.42
N LEU A 12 51.49 -35.89 30.70
CA LEU A 12 51.15 -34.63 30.02
C LEU A 12 49.64 -34.36 30.09
N THR A 13 49.26 -33.80 31.24
CA THR A 13 48.09 -32.95 31.46
C THR A 13 47.82 -32.04 30.26
N ILE A 14 46.83 -32.39 29.44
CA ILE A 14 46.22 -31.44 28.51
C ILE A 14 45.14 -30.70 29.31
N LEU A 15 45.56 -29.64 29.99
CA LEU A 15 44.68 -28.53 30.33
C LEU A 15 44.21 -27.92 29.00
N ILE A 16 42.98 -28.23 28.60
CA ILE A 16 42.30 -27.49 27.55
C ILE A 16 41.81 -26.21 28.22
N PRO A 17 42.44 -25.02 28.00
CA PRO A 17 41.76 -23.79 28.33
C PRO A 17 40.52 -23.76 27.43
N VAL A 18 39.35 -23.94 28.03
CA VAL A 18 38.09 -23.54 27.42
C VAL A 18 38.23 -22.04 27.24
N ILE A 19 38.74 -21.66 26.07
CA ILE A 19 38.74 -20.30 25.59
C ILE A 19 37.24 -19.99 25.46
N TRP A 20 36.68 -19.41 26.51
CA TRP A 20 35.50 -18.56 26.41
C TRP A 20 35.88 -17.47 25.41
N SER A 21 35.75 -17.80 24.12
CA SER A 21 35.49 -16.79 23.12
C SER A 21 34.20 -16.15 23.57
N CYS A 22 34.33 -14.99 24.20
CA CYS A 22 33.34 -13.94 24.06
C CYS A 22 33.23 -13.69 22.55
N ALA A 23 32.51 -14.55 21.84
CA ALA A 23 31.87 -14.16 20.60
C ALA A 23 30.94 -13.04 21.02
N GLY A 24 31.46 -11.80 20.93
CA GLY A 24 30.72 -10.61 21.26
C GLY A 24 29.39 -10.71 20.54
N LEU A 25 28.31 -10.68 21.29
CA LEU A 25 26.98 -10.53 20.71
C LEU A 25 27.08 -9.41 19.68
N PRO A 26 26.58 -9.61 18.44
CA PRO A 26 26.69 -8.60 17.41
C PRO A 26 26.19 -7.28 17.97
N ALA A 27 27.01 -6.23 17.81
CA ALA A 27 26.70 -4.91 18.33
C ALA A 27 25.29 -4.53 17.90
N LYS A 28 24.47 -4.13 18.87
CA LYS A 28 23.08 -3.74 18.62
C LYS A 28 23.05 -2.68 17.52
N PRO A 29 22.16 -2.80 16.52
CA PRO A 29 22.15 -1.85 15.43
C PRO A 29 21.74 -0.49 15.97
N THR A 30 22.24 0.57 15.38
CA THR A 30 21.84 1.92 15.80
C THR A 30 20.41 2.21 15.34
N LYS A 31 19.72 3.13 16.03
CA LYS A 31 18.39 3.58 15.61
C LYS A 31 18.41 4.20 14.20
N GLY A 32 19.52 4.82 13.81
CA GLY A 32 19.73 5.37 12.46
C GLY A 32 19.78 4.28 11.38
N GLU A 33 20.57 3.23 11.60
CA GLU A 33 20.63 2.08 10.68
C GLU A 33 19.28 1.38 10.55
N PHE A 34 18.55 1.22 11.66
CA PHE A 34 17.20 0.67 11.63
C PHE A 34 16.23 1.53 10.83
N SER A 35 16.32 2.86 10.95
CA SER A 35 15.49 3.78 10.15
C SER A 35 15.75 3.61 8.66
N GLN A 36 17.02 3.60 8.24
CA GLN A 36 17.39 3.54 6.83
C GLN A 36 17.14 2.17 6.19
N GLN A 37 17.42 1.08 6.92
CA GLN A 37 17.33 -0.27 6.38
C GLN A 37 15.91 -0.86 6.45
N ILE A 38 15.11 -0.44 7.43
CA ILE A 38 13.78 -1.03 7.69
C ILE A 38 12.68 0.01 7.55
N LEU A 39 12.73 1.11 8.31
CA LEU A 39 11.57 2.02 8.40
C LEU A 39 11.30 2.79 7.10
N GLU A 40 12.35 3.29 6.44
CA GLU A 40 12.22 4.03 5.18
C GLU A 40 11.70 3.15 4.03
N PRO A 41 12.28 1.97 3.74
CA PRO A 41 11.73 1.05 2.75
C PRO A 41 10.29 0.65 3.07
N LEU A 42 10.01 0.37 4.34
CA LEU A 42 8.68 -0.05 4.79
C LEU A 42 7.63 1.06 4.65
N ALA A 43 7.97 2.31 4.99
CA ALA A 43 7.10 3.45 4.77
C ALA A 43 6.83 3.69 3.29
N ASN A 44 7.84 3.51 2.44
CA ASN A 44 7.70 3.64 0.99
C ASN A 44 6.79 2.56 0.39
N GLU A 45 7.01 1.29 0.76
CA GLU A 45 6.18 0.17 0.32
C GLU A 45 4.72 0.36 0.75
N LYS A 46 4.50 0.72 2.02
CA LYS A 46 3.15 0.93 2.55
C LYS A 46 2.46 2.14 1.95
N ALA A 47 3.18 3.23 1.69
CA ALA A 47 2.61 4.38 0.98
C ALA A 47 2.10 3.97 -0.41
N LYS A 48 2.90 3.22 -1.17
CA LYS A 48 2.51 2.72 -2.48
C LYS A 48 1.30 1.80 -2.42
N GLU A 49 1.30 0.84 -1.51
CA GLU A 49 0.18 -0.09 -1.32
C GLU A 49 -1.13 0.66 -1.05
N ILE A 50 -1.09 1.66 -0.16
CA ILE A 50 -2.28 2.45 0.17
C ILE A 50 -2.75 3.30 -1.02
N ILE A 51 -1.82 3.93 -1.75
CA ILE A 51 -2.16 4.72 -2.94
C ILE A 51 -2.76 3.84 -4.04
N GLU A 52 -2.16 2.68 -4.32
CA GLU A 52 -2.68 1.75 -5.32
C GLU A 52 -4.05 1.19 -4.93
N LEU A 53 -4.27 0.89 -3.65
CA LEU A 53 -5.58 0.49 -3.15
C LEU A 53 -6.62 1.61 -3.30
N ALA A 54 -6.26 2.86 -2.97
CA ALA A 54 -7.14 4.01 -3.14
C ALA A 54 -7.49 4.27 -4.61
N LYS A 55 -6.53 4.12 -5.53
CA LYS A 55 -6.78 4.19 -6.98
C LYS A 55 -7.73 3.09 -7.41
N ALA A 56 -7.49 1.85 -7.00
CA ALA A 56 -8.32 0.71 -7.37
C ALA A 56 -9.78 0.87 -6.89
N GLU A 57 -9.97 1.32 -5.65
CA GLU A 57 -11.30 1.62 -5.09
C GLU A 57 -12.01 2.73 -5.89
N TYR A 58 -11.30 3.81 -6.21
CA TYR A 58 -11.85 4.92 -6.98
C TYR A 58 -12.19 4.52 -8.42
N THR A 59 -11.33 3.75 -9.08
CA THR A 59 -11.58 3.19 -10.42
C THR A 59 -12.78 2.26 -10.41
N ALA A 60 -12.93 1.40 -9.41
CA ALA A 60 -14.10 0.53 -9.27
C ALA A 60 -15.39 1.35 -9.15
N HIS A 61 -15.37 2.41 -8.32
CA HIS A 61 -16.52 3.30 -8.16
C HIS A 61 -16.85 4.06 -9.47
N TYR A 62 -15.84 4.55 -10.18
CA TYR A 62 -16.02 5.20 -11.49
C TYR A 62 -16.66 4.25 -12.52
N LEU A 63 -16.15 3.02 -12.64
CA LEU A 63 -16.67 2.02 -13.58
C LEU A 63 -18.10 1.60 -13.25
N GLU A 64 -18.44 1.46 -11.97
CA GLU A 64 -19.79 1.13 -11.54
C GLU A 64 -20.77 2.27 -11.88
N LYS A 65 -20.37 3.53 -11.67
CA LYS A 65 -21.17 4.69 -12.07
C LYS A 65 -21.39 4.74 -13.59
N GLU A 66 -20.35 4.47 -14.39
CA GLU A 66 -20.48 4.41 -15.85
C GLU A 66 -21.35 3.24 -16.32
N ARG A 67 -21.32 2.09 -15.63
CA ARG A 67 -22.24 0.97 -15.89
C ARG A 67 -23.68 1.38 -15.64
N GLN A 68 -23.98 2.00 -14.48
CA GLN A 68 -25.32 2.47 -14.14
C GLN A 68 -25.84 3.50 -15.15
N LEU A 69 -24.99 4.42 -15.62
CA LEU A 69 -25.37 5.39 -16.65
C LEU A 69 -25.70 4.72 -17.99
N ARG A 70 -24.98 3.64 -18.36
CA ARG A 70 -25.29 2.86 -19.57
C ARG A 70 -26.60 2.08 -19.46
N GLU A 71 -26.89 1.53 -18.29
CA GLU A 71 -28.13 0.76 -18.04
C GLU A 71 -29.36 1.66 -17.94
N THR A 72 -29.20 2.87 -17.38
CA THR A 72 -30.26 3.87 -17.26
C THR A 72 -30.44 4.72 -18.52
N ALA A 73 -29.50 4.66 -19.47
CA ALA A 73 -29.63 5.37 -20.73
C ALA A 73 -30.85 4.84 -21.51
N PRO A 74 -31.79 5.72 -21.91
CA PRO A 74 -32.90 5.31 -22.74
C PRO A 74 -32.33 4.68 -24.02
N SER A 75 -32.71 3.42 -24.28
CA SER A 75 -32.41 2.71 -25.51
C SER A 75 -32.61 3.67 -26.69
N LYS A 76 -31.55 3.95 -27.45
CA LYS A 76 -31.61 4.68 -28.72
C LYS A 76 -32.46 3.94 -29.79
N GLY A 77 -33.18 2.87 -29.42
CA GLY A 77 -34.17 2.18 -30.22
C GLY A 77 -35.59 2.70 -29.98
N GLY A 78 -36.00 3.65 -30.81
CA GLY A 78 -37.31 3.66 -31.48
C GLY A 78 -38.61 3.93 -30.72
N ASP A 79 -38.70 3.76 -29.39
CA ASP A 79 -40.03 3.71 -28.74
C ASP A 79 -40.47 4.97 -27.97
N PHE A 80 -39.59 5.95 -27.74
CA PHE A 80 -39.94 7.12 -26.91
C PHE A 80 -40.59 8.27 -27.69
N LEU A 81 -40.42 8.35 -29.01
CA LEU A 81 -40.99 9.45 -29.82
C LEU A 81 -42.40 9.17 -30.36
N ILE A 82 -42.90 7.93 -30.29
CA ILE A 82 -44.23 7.54 -30.82
C ILE A 82 -45.30 7.38 -29.72
N ARG A 83 -45.22 8.12 -28.61
CA ARG A 83 -46.32 8.13 -27.64
C ARG A 83 -46.68 9.46 -26.99
N GLY A 84 -45.79 10.47 -27.06
CA GLY A 84 -46.02 11.77 -26.41
C GLY A 84 -46.26 12.97 -27.33
N LEU A 85 -45.80 12.95 -28.59
CA LEU A 85 -45.87 14.12 -29.48
C LEU A 85 -46.39 13.86 -30.90
N GLY A 86 -46.66 12.60 -31.26
CA GLY A 86 -47.21 12.24 -32.57
C GLY A 86 -48.69 12.62 -32.79
N ALA A 87 -49.38 13.15 -31.77
CA ALA A 87 -50.80 13.48 -31.86
C ALA A 87 -51.11 14.94 -32.23
N TYR A 88 -50.12 15.84 -32.30
CA TYR A 88 -50.39 17.29 -32.46
C TYR A 88 -49.80 17.99 -33.69
N LEU A 89 -48.89 17.37 -34.45
CA LEU A 89 -48.27 18.03 -35.61
C LEU A 89 -48.18 17.07 -36.81
N GLY A 90 -49.33 16.77 -37.41
CA GLY A 90 -49.43 16.12 -38.72
C GLY A 90 -49.00 17.04 -39.86
N GLY A 91 -47.71 17.40 -39.91
CA GLY A 91 -47.13 18.17 -41.01
C GLY A 91 -45.62 17.94 -41.16
N PRO A 92 -45.07 17.97 -42.40
CA PRO A 92 -43.68 17.62 -42.71
C PRO A 92 -42.62 18.57 -42.09
N ALA A 93 -43.03 19.65 -41.40
CA ALA A 93 -42.14 20.59 -40.73
C ALA A 93 -41.79 20.20 -39.27
N GLY A 94 -42.44 19.16 -38.71
CA GLY A 94 -42.24 18.76 -37.30
C GLY A 94 -40.94 18.02 -36.98
N PHE A 95 -40.20 17.55 -38.00
CA PHE A 95 -39.01 16.73 -37.81
C PHE A 95 -37.72 17.54 -37.57
N ALA A 96 -37.59 18.72 -38.18
CA ALA A 96 -36.38 19.55 -38.06
C ALA A 96 -36.14 20.05 -36.62
N GLY A 97 -37.20 20.25 -35.84
CA GLY A 97 -37.09 20.65 -34.43
C GLY A 97 -36.71 19.49 -33.49
N ALA A 98 -37.09 18.25 -33.81
CA ALA A 98 -36.76 17.08 -33.01
C ALA A 98 -35.27 16.71 -33.15
N ASP A 99 -34.73 16.79 -34.37
CA ASP A 99 -33.32 16.52 -34.63
C ASP A 99 -32.40 17.56 -33.96
N ALA A 100 -32.80 18.83 -33.92
CA ALA A 100 -32.07 19.88 -33.21
C ALA A 100 -32.01 19.63 -31.69
N LEU A 101 -33.10 19.14 -31.09
CA LEU A 101 -33.16 18.80 -29.67
C LEU A 101 -32.36 17.52 -29.34
N LEU A 102 -32.39 16.51 -30.22
CA LEU A 102 -31.57 15.30 -30.11
C LEU A 102 -30.08 15.63 -30.16
N ASN A 103 -29.66 16.48 -31.11
CA ASN A 103 -28.27 16.92 -31.22
C ASN A 103 -27.79 17.70 -29.99
N LEU A 104 -28.65 18.55 -29.41
CA LEU A 104 -28.31 19.28 -28.18
C LEU A 104 -28.19 18.35 -26.96
N ALA A 105 -29.03 17.32 -26.87
CA ALA A 105 -28.97 16.32 -25.80
C ALA A 105 -27.71 15.44 -25.92
N ASP A 106 -27.36 15.01 -27.13
CA ASP A 106 -26.13 14.26 -27.40
C ASP A 106 -24.87 15.10 -27.10
N GLN A 107 -24.86 16.39 -27.44
CA GLN A 107 -23.75 17.30 -27.09
C GLN A 107 -23.57 17.47 -25.58
N LYS A 108 -24.66 17.66 -24.83
CA LYS A 108 -24.60 17.76 -23.36
C LYS A 108 -24.13 16.46 -22.72
N ALA A 109 -24.61 15.31 -23.20
CA ALA A 109 -24.17 14.02 -22.70
C ALA A 109 -22.67 13.76 -22.97
N GLU A 110 -22.16 14.20 -24.12
CA GLU A 110 -20.73 14.12 -24.44
C GLU A 110 -19.91 15.04 -23.53
N GLU A 111 -20.35 16.27 -23.29
CA GLU A 111 -19.69 17.23 -22.40
C GLU A 111 -19.62 16.70 -20.95
N GLU A 112 -20.73 16.16 -20.43
CA GLU A 112 -20.76 15.55 -19.09
C GLU A 112 -19.82 14.35 -18.99
N THR A 113 -19.72 13.54 -20.04
CA THR A 113 -18.82 12.39 -20.09
C THR A 113 -17.36 12.84 -20.10
N LYS A 114 -17.03 13.87 -20.88
CA LYS A 114 -15.69 14.49 -20.87
C LYS A 114 -15.35 15.04 -19.48
N LYS A 115 -16.28 15.73 -18.84
CA LYS A 115 -16.10 16.26 -17.48
C LYS A 115 -15.85 15.15 -16.47
N ARG A 116 -16.66 14.09 -16.47
CA ARG A 116 -16.47 12.93 -15.56
C ARG A 116 -15.12 12.26 -15.76
N LYS A 117 -14.68 12.11 -17.01
CA LYS A 117 -13.37 11.54 -17.32
C LYS A 117 -12.23 12.45 -16.84
N ALA A 118 -12.36 13.76 -17.04
CA ALA A 118 -11.39 14.73 -16.53
C ALA A 118 -11.32 14.71 -14.99
N ASP A 119 -12.46 14.72 -14.30
CA ASP A 119 -12.54 14.61 -12.83
C ASP A 119 -11.92 13.30 -12.33
N TYR A 120 -12.09 12.21 -13.09
CA TYR A 120 -11.47 10.92 -12.81
C TYR A 120 -9.94 10.97 -12.91
N GLU A 121 -9.41 11.46 -14.03
CA GLU A 121 -7.98 11.60 -14.27
C GLU A 121 -7.32 12.56 -13.27
N GLU A 122 -7.98 13.69 -12.97
CA GLU A 122 -7.52 14.64 -11.95
C GLU A 122 -7.41 13.98 -10.57
N HIS A 123 -8.37 13.14 -10.19
CA HIS A 123 -8.34 12.46 -8.91
C HIS A 123 -7.19 11.44 -8.82
N LEU A 124 -6.93 10.69 -9.89
CA LEU A 124 -5.79 9.77 -9.93
C LEU A 124 -4.46 10.52 -9.79
N LEU A 125 -4.31 11.64 -10.50
CA LEU A 125 -3.12 12.48 -10.39
C LEU A 125 -2.98 13.07 -8.97
N TRP A 126 -4.09 13.48 -8.36
CA TRP A 126 -4.08 13.95 -6.98
C TRP A 126 -3.56 12.87 -6.02
N LEU A 127 -3.97 11.61 -6.18
CA LEU A 127 -3.44 10.50 -5.37
C LEU A 127 -1.93 10.32 -5.56
N ASP A 128 -1.43 10.38 -6.80
CA ASP A 128 0.00 10.27 -7.09
C ASP A 128 0.82 11.36 -6.40
N THR A 129 0.32 12.60 -6.38
CA THR A 129 1.02 13.71 -5.69
C THR A 129 1.12 13.52 -4.18
N ARG A 130 0.27 12.65 -3.58
CA ARG A 130 0.25 12.42 -2.13
C ARG A 130 1.17 11.30 -1.67
N GLU A 131 1.73 10.50 -2.56
CA GLU A 131 2.63 9.38 -2.20
C GLU A 131 3.79 9.84 -1.30
N ILE A 132 4.45 10.94 -1.65
CA ILE A 132 5.59 11.48 -0.88
C ILE A 132 5.14 11.95 0.51
N HIS A 133 4.00 12.64 0.59
CA HIS A 133 3.46 13.12 1.86
C HIS A 133 3.06 11.96 2.78
N LEU A 134 2.41 10.94 2.22
CA LEU A 134 2.01 9.73 2.91
C LEU A 134 3.22 8.96 3.43
N LYS A 135 4.27 8.81 2.61
CA LYS A 135 5.54 8.20 3.01
C LYS A 135 6.14 8.90 4.23
N ASN A 136 6.21 10.23 4.20
CA ASN A 136 6.79 11.00 5.31
C ASN A 136 5.95 10.88 6.59
N GLU A 137 4.62 10.93 6.47
CA GLU A 137 3.71 10.73 7.60
C GLU A 137 3.87 9.32 8.22
N LEU A 138 3.93 8.28 7.38
CA LEU A 138 4.16 6.90 7.82
C LEU A 138 5.53 6.74 8.48
N LEU A 139 6.58 7.34 7.91
CA LEU A 139 7.92 7.30 8.47
C LEU A 139 7.97 7.93 9.87
N GLU A 140 7.39 9.13 10.03
CA GLU A 140 7.30 9.78 11.34
C GLU A 140 6.50 8.94 12.36
N LEU A 141 5.39 8.35 11.92
CA LEU A 141 4.57 7.47 12.76
C LEU A 141 5.35 6.24 13.21
N TYR A 142 6.08 5.60 12.29
CA TYR A 142 6.91 4.44 12.61
C TYR A 142 8.05 4.80 13.54
N GLN A 143 8.77 5.90 13.29
CA GLN A 143 9.86 6.38 14.16
C GLN A 143 9.40 6.66 15.60
N LYS A 144 8.18 7.18 15.79
CA LYS A 144 7.56 7.40 17.11
C LYS A 144 7.15 6.10 17.80
N ARG A 145 6.89 5.03 17.04
CA ARG A 145 6.40 3.74 17.53
C ARG A 145 7.47 2.65 17.59
N VAL A 146 8.72 2.99 17.27
CA VAL A 146 9.83 2.06 17.46
C VAL A 146 10.06 1.87 18.95
N LYS A 147 10.00 0.61 19.39
CA LYS A 147 10.45 0.20 20.72
C LYS A 147 11.75 -0.56 20.58
N GLU A 148 12.68 -0.23 21.46
CA GLU A 148 13.95 -0.92 21.56
C GLU A 148 13.76 -2.20 22.40
N THR A 149 14.25 -3.34 21.89
CA THR A 149 14.15 -4.64 22.55
C THR A 149 15.55 -5.16 22.93
N VAL A 150 15.62 -6.28 23.66
CA VAL A 150 16.91 -6.88 24.07
C VAL A 150 17.75 -7.29 22.85
N ILE A 151 17.09 -7.75 21.78
CA ILE A 151 17.72 -8.34 20.58
C ILE A 151 17.76 -7.39 19.37
N GLY A 152 17.13 -6.22 19.46
CA GLY A 152 17.06 -5.26 18.36
C GLY A 152 15.95 -4.22 18.56
N TYR A 153 15.01 -4.17 17.61
CA TYR A 153 13.93 -3.19 17.54
C TYR A 153 12.59 -3.85 17.23
N SER A 154 11.51 -3.19 17.58
CA SER A 154 10.16 -3.59 17.18
C SER A 154 9.39 -2.36 16.73
N VAL A 155 8.54 -2.53 15.72
CA VAL A 155 7.72 -1.45 15.14
C VAL A 155 6.31 -1.96 14.84
N CYS A 156 5.31 -1.15 15.15
CA CYS A 156 3.92 -1.44 14.83
C CYS A 156 3.58 -1.04 13.39
N VAL A 157 3.14 -2.02 12.60
CA VAL A 157 2.83 -1.87 11.17
C VAL A 157 1.46 -2.49 10.89
N SER A 158 0.52 -1.68 10.40
CA SER A 158 -0.82 -2.15 9.99
C SER A 158 -1.53 -3.06 11.03
N GLY A 159 -1.40 -2.74 12.32
CA GLY A 159 -2.04 -3.47 13.41
C GLY A 159 -1.27 -4.67 13.96
N LYS A 160 -0.08 -4.97 13.44
CA LYS A 160 0.82 -6.02 13.95
C LYS A 160 2.15 -5.44 14.40
N GLU A 161 2.69 -5.92 15.51
CA GLU A 161 4.05 -5.58 15.94
C GLU A 161 5.03 -6.45 15.13
N GLN A 162 6.04 -5.85 14.52
CA GLN A 162 7.09 -6.57 13.80
C GLN A 162 8.40 -6.42 14.55
N MET A 163 9.02 -7.54 14.92
CA MET A 163 10.29 -7.57 15.64
C MET A 163 11.44 -7.79 14.67
N TYR A 164 12.49 -7.01 14.84
CA TYR A 164 13.71 -7.02 14.05
C TYR A 164 14.91 -7.19 14.96
N GLY A 165 15.88 -7.98 14.52
CA GLY A 165 17.15 -8.13 15.22
C GLY A 165 18.26 -8.49 14.26
N ILE A 166 19.47 -8.64 14.79
CA ILE A 166 20.62 -8.97 13.95
C ILE A 166 20.76 -10.48 13.83
N ARG A 167 20.77 -10.99 12.60
CA ARG A 167 21.32 -12.29 12.26
C ARG A 167 22.43 -12.11 11.24
N GLU A 168 23.59 -12.70 11.50
CA GLU A 168 24.74 -12.67 10.57
C GLU A 168 25.16 -11.24 10.16
N GLY A 169 25.05 -10.28 11.07
CA GLY A 169 25.39 -8.87 10.81
C GLY A 169 24.37 -8.09 9.98
N ARG A 170 23.17 -8.64 9.71
CA ARG A 170 22.08 -7.97 9.00
C ARG A 170 20.83 -7.85 9.86
N LEU A 171 20.12 -6.73 9.73
CA LEU A 171 18.79 -6.54 10.31
C LEU A 171 17.79 -7.42 9.56
N VAL A 172 17.19 -8.38 10.27
CA VAL A 172 16.18 -9.29 9.73
C VAL A 172 14.94 -9.30 10.62
N ARG A 173 13.78 -9.53 10.00
CA ARG A 173 12.52 -9.74 10.71
C ARG A 173 12.60 -11.09 11.43
N LEU A 174 12.41 -11.07 12.74
CA LEU A 174 12.53 -12.25 13.60
C LEU A 174 11.17 -12.91 13.84
N ALA A 175 10.16 -12.09 14.15
CA ALA A 175 8.82 -12.54 14.49
C ALA A 175 7.82 -11.39 14.31
N ASP A 176 6.56 -11.78 14.16
CA ASP A 176 5.44 -10.87 14.37
C ASP A 176 4.95 -11.06 15.80
N GLY A 177 4.76 -9.96 16.51
CA GLY A 177 4.13 -9.96 17.81
C GLY A 177 2.64 -10.24 17.69
N ASP A 178 2.14 -11.08 18.58
CA ASP A 178 0.71 -11.42 18.69
C ASP A 178 -0.13 -10.27 19.28
N VAL A 179 0.52 -9.20 19.75
CA VAL A 179 -0.15 -8.06 20.37
C VAL A 179 -0.67 -7.12 19.27
N PRO A 180 -1.99 -6.85 19.23
CA PRO A 180 -2.56 -5.92 18.27
C PRO A 180 -2.04 -4.50 18.53
N CYS A 181 -1.56 -3.86 17.47
CA CYS A 181 -1.04 -2.49 17.51
C CYS A 181 -2.13 -1.47 17.13
N PRO A 182 -2.05 -0.23 17.62
CA PRO A 182 -2.95 0.83 17.20
C PRO A 182 -2.78 1.12 15.71
N THR A 183 -3.87 1.01 14.93
CA THR A 183 -3.93 1.43 13.53
C THR A 183 -4.24 2.93 13.48
N THR A 184 -3.35 3.72 12.89
CA THR A 184 -3.64 5.13 12.57
C THR A 184 -4.08 5.21 11.12
N LYS A 185 -5.17 5.92 10.88
CA LYS A 185 -5.52 6.38 9.53
C LYS A 185 -4.53 7.47 9.13
N ALA A 186 -4.07 7.44 7.88
CA ALA A 186 -3.20 8.47 7.35
C ALA A 186 -4.03 9.73 7.09
N LYS A 187 -3.63 10.86 7.69
CA LYS A 187 -4.31 12.15 7.54
C LYS A 187 -4.12 12.73 6.14
N SER A 188 -3.01 12.40 5.48
CA SER A 188 -2.69 12.86 4.12
C SER A 188 -3.69 12.42 3.04
N LEU A 189 -4.54 11.42 3.33
CA LEU A 189 -5.57 10.91 2.42
C LEU A 189 -6.99 11.41 2.76
N GLU A 190 -7.16 12.16 3.84
CA GLU A 190 -8.44 12.80 4.16
C GLU A 190 -8.60 14.02 3.26
N ARG A 191 -9.51 13.93 2.27
CA ARG A 191 -9.95 15.10 1.49
C ARG A 191 -10.77 15.98 2.44
N PHE A 192 -10.30 17.21 2.68
CA PHE A 192 -11.01 18.23 3.48
C PHE A 192 -12.45 18.42 2.99
#